data_AF-A0ABD6BCG1-F1
#
_entry.id   AF-A0ABD6BCG1-F1
#
_cell.length_a   1.000
_cell.length_b   1.000
_cell.length_c   1.000
_cell.angle_alpha   90.00
_cell.angle_beta   90.00
_cell.angle_gamma   90.00
#
_symmetry.space_group_name_H-M   'P 1'
#
loop_
_entity.id
_entity.type
_entity.pdbx_description
1 polymer ?
#
loop_
_entity_poly.entity_id
_entity_poly.type
_entity_poly.pdbx_seq_one_letter_code
_entity_poly.pdbx_strand_id
1 'polypeptide(L)' 'MGFYELAEAERLLGKVEDWSEKEVKELPRFYREKAEQYRELRKHGDT' A
#
# COMPACT_ATOMS: atom_id res chain seq x y z
N MET A 1 -6.11 8.17 -19.01
CA MET A 1 -6.04 8.00 -17.56
C MET A 1 -6.61 9.27 -16.94
N GLY A 2 -7.81 9.19 -16.37
CA GLY A 2 -8.54 10.37 -15.89
C GLY A 2 -8.10 10.76 -14.48
N PHE A 3 -8.16 12.04 -14.14
CA PHE A 3 -7.85 12.55 -12.79
C PHE A 3 -8.54 11.78 -11.64
N TYR A 4 -9.68 11.15 -11.92
CA TYR A 4 -10.40 10.27 -10.99
C TYR A 4 -9.63 9.00 -10.62
N GLU A 5 -8.94 8.38 -11.57
CA GLU A 5 -8.18 7.14 -11.33
C GLU A 5 -6.96 7.41 -10.44
N LEU A 6 -6.33 8.58 -10.62
CA LEU A 6 -5.20 9.01 -9.79
C LEU A 6 -5.65 9.31 -8.36
N ALA A 7 -6.71 10.12 -8.19
CA ALA A 7 -7.24 10.46 -6.87
C ALA A 7 -7.74 9.22 -6.10
N GLU A 8 -8.35 8.26 -6.79
CA GLU A 8 -8.79 7.01 -6.15
C GLU A 8 -7.59 6.13 -5.77
N ALA A 9 -6.55 6.07 -6.62
CA ALA A 9 -5.33 5.35 -6.30
C ALA A 9 -4.63 5.95 -5.06
N GLU A 10 -4.52 7.27 -4.97
CA GLU A 10 -3.95 7.96 -3.80
C GLU A 10 -4.77 7.71 -2.52
N ARG A 11 -6.11 7.77 -2.62
CA ARG A 11 -7.01 7.48 -1.49
C ARG A 11 -6.86 6.04 -1.00
N LEU A 12 -6.76 5.07 -1.91
CA LEU A 12 -6.58 3.67 -1.57
C LEU A 12 -5.20 3.42 -0.96
N LEU A 13 -4.15 4.07 -1.48
CA LEU A 13 -2.81 4.02 -0.91
C LEU A 13 -2.78 4.55 0.52
N GLY A 14 -3.39 5.71 0.79
CA GLY A 14 -3.46 6.26 2.14
C GLY A 14 -4.10 5.31 3.16
N LYS A 15 -5.17 4.61 2.75
CA LYS A 15 -5.81 3.60 3.61
C LYS A 15 -4.91 2.39 3.90
N VAL A 16 -4.07 1.99 2.94
CA VAL A 16 -3.11 0.89 3.13
C VAL A 16 -1.95 1.35 4.02
N GLU A 17 -1.58 2.64 3.99
CA GLU A 17 -0.58 3.21 4.91
C GLU A 17 -1.06 3.24 6.36
N ASP A 18 -2.36 3.49 6.57
CA ASP A 18 -2.97 3.48 7.91
C ASP A 18 -3.01 2.08 8.56
N TRP A 19 -2.74 1.01 7.79
CA TRP A 19 -2.72 -0.35 8.33
C TRP A 19 -1.49 -0.56 9.22
N SER A 20 -1.76 -0.91 10.47
CA SER A 20 -0.71 -1.31 11.41
C SER A 20 -0.02 -2.61 10.98
N GLU A 21 1.20 -2.84 11.48
CA GLU A 21 1.89 -4.12 11.25
C GLU A 21 1.08 -5.34 11.73
N LYS A 22 0.25 -5.17 12.76
CA LYS A 22 -0.61 -6.23 13.27
C LYS A 22 -1.71 -6.57 12.26
N GLU A 23 -2.37 -5.57 11.69
CA GLU A 23 -3.39 -5.76 10.66
C GLU A 23 -2.79 -6.42 9.41
N VAL A 24 -1.60 -6.00 8.99
CA VAL A 24 -0.89 -6.63 7.86
C VAL A 24 -0.53 -8.10 8.15
N LYS A 25 -0.16 -8.42 9.40
CA LYS A 25 0.13 -9.81 9.83
C LYS A 25 -1.11 -10.69 9.94
N GLU A 26 -2.31 -10.12 10.05
CA GLU A 26 -3.57 -10.86 10.05
C GLU A 26 -4.09 -11.12 8.62
N LEU A 27 -3.54 -10.43 7.60
CA LEU A 27 -3.90 -10.66 6.21
C LEU A 27 -3.49 -12.07 5.73
N PRO A 28 -4.26 -12.65 4.77
CA PRO A 28 -3.82 -13.81 4.02
C PRO A 28 -2.46 -13.56 3.37
N ARG A 29 -1.65 -14.62 3.27
CA ARG A 29 -0.24 -14.57 2.84
C ARG A 29 0.03 -13.69 1.62
N PHE A 30 -0.77 -13.85 0.56
CA PHE A 30 -0.61 -13.09 -0.67
C PHE A 30 -0.69 -11.57 -0.46
N TYR A 31 -1.66 -11.10 0.33
CA TYR A 31 -1.85 -9.67 0.60
C TYR A 31 -0.79 -9.12 1.54
N ARG A 32 -0.29 -9.94 2.47
CA ARG A 32 0.84 -9.59 3.34
C ARG A 32 2.12 -9.36 2.55
N GLU A 33 2.48 -10.31 1.68
CA GLU A 33 3.65 -10.21 0.81
C GLU A 33 3.57 -8.97 -0.09
N LYS A 34 2.36 -8.63 -0.57
CA LYS A 34 2.15 -7.40 -1.34
C LYS A 34 2.30 -6.13 -0.51
N ALA A 35 1.73 -6.07 0.68
CA ALA A 35 1.88 -4.92 1.58
C ALA A 35 3.35 -4.67 1.96
N GLU A 36 4.13 -5.74 2.19
CA GLU A 36 5.58 -5.66 2.44
C GLU A 36 6.33 -5.11 1.22
N GLN A 37 6.09 -5.65 0.01
CA GLN A 37 6.68 -5.15 -1.24
C GLN A 37 6.36 -3.67 -1.48
N TYR A 38 5.13 -3.23 -1.24
CA TYR A 38 4.74 -1.82 -1.38
C TYR A 38 5.48 -0.91 -0.38
N ARG A 39 5.68 -1.37 0.86
CA ARG A 39 6.46 -0.63 1.86
C ARG A 39 7.93 -0.52 1.47
N GLU A 40 8.51 -1.55 0.88
CA GLU A 40 9.90 -1.54 0.39
C GLU A 40 10.06 -0.61 -0.82
N LEU A 41 9.15 -0.68 -1.79
CA LEU A 41 9.16 0.20 -2.96
C LEU A 41 9.07 1.68 -2.57
N ARG A 42 8.30 2.01 -1.53
CA ARG A 42 8.25 3.38 -0.99
C ARG A 42 9.59 3.84 -0.41
N LYS A 43 10.30 2.97 0.32
CA LYS A 43 11.63 3.31 0.87
C LYS A 43 12.69 3.56 -0.23
N HIS A 44 12.48 3.02 -1.42
CA HIS A 44 13.38 3.16 -2.56
C HIS A 44 12.89 4.16 -3.64
N GLY A 45 11.67 4.70 -3.50
CA GLY A 45 11.09 5.68 -4.41
C GLY A 45 11.54 7.14 -4.18
N ASP A 46 12.38 7.38 -3.17
CA ASP A 46 12.96 8.70 -2.82
C ASP A 46 14.30 9.00 -3.54
N THR A 47 14.56 8.37 -4.69
CA THR A 47 15.80 8.61 -5.48
C THR A 47 15.51 9.14 -6.88
#